data_AF-A0AAV2EGM0-F1
#
_entry.id   AF-A0AAV2EGM0-F1
#
_cell.length_a   1.000
_cell.length_b   1.000
_cell.length_c   1.000
_cell.angle_alpha   90.00
_cell.angle_beta   90.00
_cell.angle_gamma   90.00
#
_symmetry.space_group_name_H-M   'P 1'
#
loop_
_entity.id
_entity.type
_entity.pdbx_description
1 polymer ?
#
loop_
_entity_poly.entity_id
_entity_poly.type
_entity_poly.pdbx_seq_one_letter_code
_entity_poly.pdbx_strand_id
1 'polypeptide(L)'
;MSLASTAAYAARRAAQRERVRILYRRALKDTLNWAVHRHLFYEDADNLRARFEVNRGVEDPDTIDRLIVDGEAQYNKWRHPDPYIVPWAPGGSKFTRNPTPPEGIEIIYNYGREDND
;
A
#
# COMPACT_ATOMS: atom_id res chain seq x y z
N MET A 1 -27.22 -23.56 -10.79
CA MET A 1 -25.89 -22.96 -11.07
C MET A 1 -24.82 -24.03 -10.86
N SER A 2 -23.86 -24.14 -11.78
CA SER A 2 -22.74 -25.11 -11.68
C SER A 2 -21.78 -24.72 -10.55
N LEU A 3 -21.14 -25.72 -9.90
CA LEU A 3 -20.08 -25.53 -8.89
C LEU A 3 -18.93 -24.63 -9.39
N ALA A 4 -18.62 -24.68 -10.69
CA ALA A 4 -17.62 -23.81 -11.30
C ALA A 4 -18.05 -22.33 -11.32
N SER A 5 -19.35 -22.06 -11.50
CA SER A 5 -19.91 -20.71 -11.50
C SER A 5 -19.94 -20.09 -10.10
N THR A 6 -20.18 -20.89 -9.05
CA THR A 6 -20.14 -20.43 -7.66
C THR A 6 -18.71 -20.12 -7.19
N ALA A 7 -17.73 -20.95 -7.58
CA ALA A 7 -16.33 -20.72 -7.26
C ALA A 7 -15.80 -19.44 -7.92
N ALA A 8 -16.10 -19.23 -9.21
CA ALA A 8 -15.72 -18.02 -9.94
C ALA A 8 -16.33 -16.76 -9.32
N TYR A 9 -17.61 -16.80 -8.92
CA TYR A 9 -18.26 -15.70 -8.23
C TYR A 9 -17.58 -15.37 -6.89
N ALA A 10 -17.29 -16.38 -6.07
CA ALA A 10 -16.62 -16.17 -4.79
C ALA A 10 -15.21 -15.56 -4.97
N ALA A 11 -14.44 -16.03 -5.95
CA ALA A 11 -13.14 -15.48 -6.30
C ALA A 11 -13.24 -14.01 -6.74
N ARG A 12 -14.21 -13.67 -7.59
CA ARG A 12 -14.47 -12.27 -8.01
C ARG A 12 -14.78 -11.38 -6.81
N ARG A 13 -15.65 -11.83 -5.89
CA ARG A 13 -15.98 -11.07 -4.67
C ARG A 13 -14.77 -10.90 -3.76
N ALA A 14 -13.91 -11.92 -3.63
CA ALA A 14 -12.67 -11.83 -2.85
C ALA A 14 -11.71 -10.77 -3.44
N ALA A 15 -11.50 -10.80 -4.76
CA ALA A 15 -10.67 -9.82 -5.47
C ALA A 15 -11.22 -8.39 -5.35
N GLN A 16 -12.54 -8.20 -5.47
CA GLN A 16 -13.18 -6.90 -5.26
C GLN A 16 -12.92 -6.37 -3.84
N ARG A 17 -13.10 -7.21 -2.81
CA ARG A 17 -12.82 -6.84 -1.41
C ARG A 17 -11.36 -6.45 -1.20
N GLU A 18 -10.44 -7.18 -1.81
CA GLU A 18 -9.01 -6.87 -1.74
C GLU A 18 -8.69 -5.53 -2.40
N ARG A 19 -9.18 -5.29 -3.62
CA ARG A 19 -8.97 -4.02 -4.35
C ARG A 19 -9.50 -2.84 -3.57
N VAL A 20 -10.72 -2.93 -3.01
CA VAL A 20 -11.31 -1.86 -2.17
C VAL A 20 -10.43 -1.57 -0.95
N ARG A 21 -9.93 -2.61 -0.26
CA ARG A 21 -9.05 -2.46 0.91
C ARG A 21 -7.71 -1.82 0.54
N ILE A 22 -7.12 -2.22 -0.59
CA ILE A 22 -5.88 -1.63 -1.10
C ILE A 22 -6.10 -0.16 -1.46
N LEU A 23 -7.17 0.15 -2.20
CA LEU A 23 -7.54 1.51 -2.58
C LEU A 23 -7.75 2.39 -1.36
N TYR A 24 -8.52 1.93 -0.36
CA TYR A 24 -8.74 2.69 0.87
C TYR A 24 -7.44 2.98 1.63
N ARG A 25 -6.57 1.98 1.81
CA ARG A 25 -5.26 2.17 2.47
C ARG A 25 -4.37 3.15 1.72
N ARG A 26 -4.36 3.07 0.38
CA ARG A 26 -3.57 3.97 -0.48
C ARG A 26 -4.10 5.40 -0.41
N ALA A 27 -5.42 5.57 -0.57
CA ALA A 27 -6.07 6.87 -0.48
C ALA A 27 -5.84 7.52 0.88
N LEU A 28 -6.00 6.79 1.99
CA LEU A 28 -5.78 7.33 3.33
C LEU A 28 -4.31 7.75 3.55
N LYS A 29 -3.35 6.97 3.04
CA LYS A 29 -1.94 7.33 3.10
C LYS A 29 -1.66 8.60 2.31
N ASP A 30 -2.24 8.74 1.12
CA ASP A 30 -2.06 9.94 0.29
C ASP A 30 -2.77 11.16 0.88
N THR A 31 -3.94 11.00 1.51
CA THR A 31 -4.56 12.06 2.31
C THR A 31 -3.60 12.57 3.38
N LEU A 32 -2.88 11.67 4.07
CA LEU A 32 -1.87 12.08 5.04
C LEU A 32 -0.63 12.74 4.40
N ASN A 33 -0.23 12.30 3.20
CA ASN A 33 0.89 12.91 2.48
C ASN A 33 0.57 14.37 2.11
N TRP A 34 -0.67 14.67 1.75
CA TRP A 34 -1.14 16.04 1.49
C TRP A 34 -1.39 16.84 2.78
N ALA A 35 -2.12 16.26 3.72
CA ALA A 35 -2.47 16.88 4.99
C ALA A 35 -1.37 16.64 6.03
N VAL A 36 -0.28 17.40 5.92
CA VAL A 36 0.90 17.34 6.81
C VAL A 36 0.51 17.44 8.29
N HIS A 37 -0.50 18.27 8.61
CA HIS A 37 -0.98 18.46 9.98
C HIS A 37 -2.14 17.52 10.34
N ARG A 38 -2.08 16.96 11.55
CA ARG A 38 -3.04 15.93 12.02
C ARG A 38 -4.49 16.40 12.09
N HIS A 39 -4.74 17.64 12.50
CA HIS A 39 -6.11 18.16 12.63
C HIS A 39 -6.83 18.26 11.28
N LEU A 40 -6.12 18.67 10.21
CA LEU A 40 -6.65 18.65 8.83
C LEU A 40 -6.84 17.21 8.34
N PHE A 41 -5.84 16.35 8.60
CA PHE A 41 -5.90 14.96 8.20
C PHE A 41 -7.11 14.21 8.77
N TYR A 42 -7.48 14.45 10.04
CA TYR A 42 -8.60 13.73 10.65
C TYR A 42 -9.93 14.05 9.96
N GLU A 43 -10.20 15.32 9.67
CA GLU A 43 -11.41 15.71 8.94
C GLU A 43 -11.43 15.10 7.54
N ASP A 44 -10.33 15.18 6.80
CA ASP A 44 -10.22 14.60 5.46
C ASP A 44 -10.32 13.07 5.46
N ALA A 45 -9.77 12.41 6.49
CA ALA A 45 -9.84 10.96 6.66
C ALA A 45 -11.26 10.49 6.96
N ASP A 46 -12.00 11.23 7.80
CA ASP A 46 -13.41 10.94 8.09
C ASP A 46 -14.28 11.15 6.85
N ASN A 47 -14.04 12.23 6.10
CA ASN A 47 -14.69 12.49 4.81
C ASN A 47 -14.41 11.36 3.80
N LEU A 48 -13.16 10.89 3.72
CA LEU A 48 -12.77 9.76 2.88
C LEU A 48 -13.51 8.49 3.33
N ARG A 49 -13.56 8.20 4.63
CA ARG A 49 -14.26 7.02 5.17
C ARG A 49 -15.75 7.06 4.86
N ALA A 50 -16.40 8.20 5.04
CA ALA A 50 -17.81 8.39 4.75
C ALA A 50 -18.15 8.07 3.29
N ARG A 51 -17.31 8.50 2.34
CA ARG A 51 -17.47 8.21 0.90
C ARG A 51 -17.42 6.71 0.59
N PHE A 52 -16.58 5.95 1.29
CA PHE A 52 -16.55 4.48 1.15
C PHE A 52 -17.78 3.83 1.81
N GLU A 53 -18.26 4.35 2.94
CA GLU A 53 -19.43 3.78 3.63
C GLU A 53 -20.74 3.96 2.83
N VAL A 54 -20.90 5.06 2.09
CA VAL A 54 -22.08 5.28 1.22
C VAL A 54 -22.32 4.11 0.27
N ASN A 55 -21.26 3.47 -0.23
CA ASN A 55 -21.35 2.39 -1.21
C ASN A 55 -21.15 0.98 -0.60
N ARG A 56 -21.07 0.86 0.73
CA ARG A 56 -20.79 -0.41 1.41
C ARG A 56 -21.87 -1.48 1.18
N GLY A 57 -23.12 -1.05 1.00
CA GLY A 57 -24.29 -1.92 0.81
C GLY A 57 -24.54 -2.36 -0.63
N VAL A 58 -23.69 -1.99 -1.59
CA VAL A 58 -23.89 -2.40 -2.99
C VAL A 58 -23.60 -3.89 -3.14
N GLU A 59 -24.54 -4.63 -3.73
CA GLU A 59 -24.44 -6.09 -3.91
C GLU A 59 -24.14 -6.50 -5.34
N ASP A 60 -24.57 -5.71 -6.32
CA ASP A 60 -24.35 -5.99 -7.74
C ASP A 60 -22.85 -5.99 -8.10
N PRO A 61 -22.27 -7.13 -8.51
CA PRO A 61 -20.84 -7.23 -8.80
C PRO A 61 -20.36 -6.30 -9.92
N ASP A 62 -21.19 -6.05 -10.94
CA ASP A 62 -20.82 -5.23 -12.09
C ASP A 62 -20.81 -3.73 -11.72
N THR A 63 -21.75 -3.30 -10.89
CA THR A 63 -21.73 -1.96 -10.28
C THR A 63 -20.50 -1.78 -9.39
N ILE A 64 -20.14 -2.80 -8.60
CA ILE A 64 -18.98 -2.74 -7.71
C ILE A 64 -17.68 -2.59 -8.51
N ASP A 65 -17.54 -3.29 -9.64
CA ASP A 65 -16.37 -3.13 -10.50
C ASP A 65 -16.28 -1.72 -11.10
N ARG A 66 -17.40 -1.14 -11.53
CA ARG A 66 -17.44 0.26 -11.99
C ARG A 66 -17.02 1.23 -10.89
N LEU A 67 -17.56 1.09 -9.68
CA LEU A 67 -17.21 1.94 -8.54
C LEU A 67 -15.73 1.82 -8.16
N ILE A 68 -15.15 0.63 -8.24
CA ILE A 68 -13.71 0.42 -7.99
C ILE A 68 -12.88 1.14 -9.07
N VAL A 69 -13.24 1.01 -10.34
CA VAL A 69 -12.54 1.68 -11.45
C VAL A 69 -12.60 3.21 -11.30
N ASP A 70 -13.78 3.75 -11.00
CA ASP A 70 -13.97 5.20 -10.81
C ASP A 70 -13.17 5.70 -9.60
N GLY A 71 -13.17 4.94 -8.50
CA GLY A 71 -12.39 5.23 -7.31
C GLY A 71 -10.88 5.19 -7.55
N GLU A 72 -10.39 4.19 -8.29
CA GLU A 72 -8.98 4.09 -8.68
C GLU A 72 -8.57 5.24 -9.62
N ALA A 73 -9.43 5.62 -10.58
CA ALA A 73 -9.18 6.76 -11.47
C ALA A 73 -9.08 8.09 -10.69
N GLN A 74 -10.00 8.30 -9.73
CA GLN A 74 -9.94 9.47 -8.87
C GLN A 74 -8.70 9.49 -7.97
N TYR A 75 -8.34 8.35 -7.38
CA TYR A 75 -7.10 8.23 -6.61
C TYR A 75 -5.87 8.56 -7.46
N ASN A 76 -5.79 8.00 -8.68
CA ASN A 76 -4.66 8.24 -9.58
C ASN A 76 -4.52 9.72 -9.97
N LYS A 77 -5.64 10.44 -10.12
CA LYS A 77 -5.64 11.89 -10.41
C LYS A 77 -5.05 12.72 -9.28
N TRP A 78 -5.30 12.34 -8.02
CA TRP A 78 -4.92 13.12 -6.83
C TRP A 78 -3.72 12.54 -6.08
N ARG A 79 -3.01 11.61 -6.73
CA ARG A 79 -1.86 10.94 -6.13
C ARG A 79 -0.76 11.96 -5.80
N HIS A 80 -0.19 11.85 -4.60
CA HIS A 80 0.92 12.73 -4.22
C HIS A 80 2.17 12.42 -5.08
N PRO A 81 2.86 13.42 -5.65
CA PRO A 81 4.02 13.19 -6.52
C PRO A 81 5.22 12.60 -5.78
N ASP A 82 5.40 12.96 -4.50
CA ASP A 82 6.48 12.48 -3.64
C ASP A 82 5.96 11.98 -2.28
N PRO A 83 5.35 10.78 -2.23
CA PRO A 83 4.68 10.28 -1.02
C PRO A 83 5.69 9.95 0.08
N TYR A 84 5.29 10.07 1.35
CA TYR A 84 6.16 9.66 2.46
C TYR A 84 6.46 8.15 2.42
N ILE A 85 7.75 7.82 2.42
CA ILE A 85 8.27 6.45 2.50
C ILE A 85 9.10 6.34 3.78
N VAL A 86 8.83 5.31 4.58
CA VAL A 86 9.61 5.08 5.80
C VAL A 86 11.08 4.83 5.43
N PRO A 87 12.05 5.35 6.19
CA PRO A 87 13.44 5.42 5.73
C PRO A 87 14.05 4.09 5.27
N TRP A 88 13.69 2.96 5.89
CA TRP A 88 14.27 1.64 5.58
C TRP A 88 13.49 0.82 4.56
N ALA A 89 12.30 1.26 4.12
CA ALA A 89 11.54 0.56 3.09
C ALA A 89 12.09 0.86 1.69
N PRO A 90 11.79 0.04 0.67
CA PRO A 90 12.14 0.35 -0.72
C PRO A 90 11.70 1.77 -1.11
N GLY A 91 12.63 2.56 -1.66
CA GLY A 91 12.43 3.97 -1.99
C GLY A 91 12.66 4.96 -0.83
N GLY A 92 12.95 4.47 0.38
CA GLY A 92 13.30 5.30 1.53
C GLY A 92 14.78 5.69 1.58
N SER A 93 15.10 6.75 2.33
CA SER A 93 16.46 7.35 2.38
C SER A 93 17.54 6.49 3.05
N LYS A 94 17.16 5.41 3.73
CA LYS A 94 18.05 4.44 4.39
C LYS A 94 17.89 3.03 3.82
N PHE A 95 17.13 2.87 2.73
CA PHE A 95 17.02 1.58 2.06
C PHE A 95 18.41 1.12 1.63
N THR A 96 18.74 -0.15 1.93
CA THR A 96 20.04 -0.76 1.61
C THR A 96 21.26 0.06 2.06
N ARG A 97 21.13 0.88 3.11
CA ARG A 97 22.27 1.66 3.64
C ARG A 97 23.35 0.73 4.21
N ASN A 98 22.94 -0.32 4.91
CA ASN A 98 23.81 -1.34 5.50
C ASN A 98 23.29 -2.74 5.11
N PRO A 99 23.55 -3.21 3.88
CA PRO A 99 23.16 -4.57 3.51
C PRO A 99 24.01 -5.59 4.28
N THR A 100 23.44 -6.75 4.57
CA THR A 100 24.22 -7.88 5.09
C THR A 100 25.29 -8.24 4.05
N PRO A 101 26.56 -8.41 4.44
CA PRO A 101 27.60 -8.87 3.53
C PRO A 101 27.18 -10.16 2.82
N PRO A 102 27.49 -10.32 1.53
CA PRO A 102 27.30 -11.58 0.83
C PRO A 102 28.06 -12.73 1.50
N GLU A 103 27.57 -13.95 1.34
CA GLU A 103 28.27 -15.16 1.80
C GLU A 103 29.67 -15.25 1.17
N GLY A 104 30.66 -15.62 1.97
CA GLY A 104 32.07 -15.73 1.54
C GLY A 104 32.89 -14.44 1.64
N ILE A 105 32.31 -13.34 2.14
CA ILE A 105 33.04 -12.12 2.47
C ILE A 105 33.18 -12.03 3.99
N GLU A 106 34.42 -12.03 4.48
CA GLU A 106 34.75 -11.91 5.89
C GLU A 106 35.44 -10.57 6.16
N ILE A 107 35.15 -9.97 7.32
CA ILE A 107 35.85 -8.76 7.78
C ILE A 107 37.05 -9.23 8.59
N ILE A 108 38.25 -9.09 8.01
CA ILE A 108 39.52 -9.39 8.68
C ILE A 108 39.96 -8.15 9.47
N TYR A 109 39.89 -8.22 10.80
CA TYR A 109 40.22 -7.09 11.67
C TYR A 109 41.73 -6.91 11.90
N ASN A 110 42.54 -7.95 11.66
CA ASN A 110 43.99 -7.99 11.89
C ASN A 110 44.80 -8.06 10.58
N TYR A 111 44.28 -7.52 9.48
CA TYR A 111 44.98 -7.54 8.19
C TYR A 111 46.40 -6.98 8.28
N GLY A 112 47.41 -7.78 7.91
CA GLY A 112 48.84 -7.44 8.03
C GLY A 112 49.44 -7.60 9.43
N ARG A 113 48.68 -8.13 10.39
CA ARG A 113 49.14 -8.54 11.72
C ARG A 113 48.76 -9.99 12.02
N GLU A 114 48.59 -10.80 10.98
CA GLU A 114 48.09 -12.18 11.12
C GLU A 114 49.01 -13.04 12.03
N ASP A 115 50.31 -12.74 12.06
CA ASP A 115 51.34 -13.55 12.72
C ASP A 115 51.82 -13.03 14.09
N ASN A 116 51.30 -11.90 14.59
CA ASN A 116 51.88 -11.19 15.76
C ASN A 116 50.87 -10.89 16.90
N ASP A 117 50.00 -11.84 17.24
CA ASP A 117 49.15 -11.75 18.44
C ASP A 117 49.94 -11.85 19.77
#